data_AF-A0A9E3EUU2-F1
#
_entry.id   AF-A0A9E3EUU2-F1
#
_cell.length_a   1.000
_cell.length_b   1.000
_cell.length_c   1.000
_cell.angle_alpha   90.00
_cell.angle_beta   90.00
_cell.angle_gamma   90.00
#
_symmetry.space_group_name_H-M   'P 1'
#
loop_
_entity.id
_entity.type
_entity.pdbx_description
1 polymer ?
#
loop_
_entity_poly.entity_id
_entity_poly.type
_entity_poly.pdbx_seq_one_letter_code
_entity_poly.pdbx_strand_id
1 'polypeptide(L)' 'MSAGRLGEGRALPLVVPPALRVGVRRLVEPVFPALPVLSLAELPTQANLHAVAAWELDDAA' A
#
# COMPACT_ATOMS: atom_id res chain seq x y z
N MET A 1 3.36 -1.98 17.13
CA MET A 1 3.56 -1.08 15.98
C MET A 1 2.20 -0.49 15.62
N SER A 2 2.02 0.82 15.77
CA SER A 2 0.73 1.49 15.56
C SER A 2 0.54 1.79 14.07
N ALA A 3 -0.38 1.11 13.41
CA ALA A 3 -0.80 1.47 12.05
C ALA A 3 -1.44 2.88 12.07
N GLY A 4 -0.95 3.77 11.21
CA GLY A 4 -1.32 5.18 11.17
C GLY A 4 -2.82 5.39 11.01
N ARG A 5 -3.42 6.18 11.92
CA ARG A 5 -4.80 6.66 11.84
C ARG A 5 -4.78 8.11 11.35
N LEU A 6 -5.38 8.37 10.20
CA LEU A 6 -5.93 9.68 9.88
C LEU A 6 -7.34 9.48 9.31
N GLY A 7 -8.34 9.74 10.16
CA GLY A 7 -9.75 9.43 9.95
C GLY A 7 -10.10 8.08 10.59
N GLU A 8 -10.70 8.13 11.78
CA GLU A 8 -11.03 6.98 12.62
C GLU A 8 -11.64 5.81 11.81
N GLY A 9 -10.84 4.77 11.54
CA GLY A 9 -11.31 3.50 10.99
C GLY A 9 -10.90 3.16 9.55
N ARG A 10 -10.26 4.05 8.79
CA ARG A 10 -9.79 3.71 7.43
C ARG A 10 -8.32 3.31 7.43
N ALA A 11 -8.02 2.10 6.95
CA ALA A 11 -6.65 1.65 6.74
C ALA A 11 -5.99 2.48 5.63
N LEU A 12 -4.75 2.93 5.87
CA LEU A 12 -3.95 3.62 4.86
C LEU A 12 -3.55 2.62 3.75
N PRO A 13 -3.67 3.01 2.47
CA PRO A 13 -3.35 2.11 1.38
C PRO A 13 -1.83 1.90 1.26
N LEU A 14 -1.44 0.67 0.97
CA LEU A 14 -0.12 0.37 0.45
C LEU A 14 -0.12 0.64 -1.06
N VAL A 15 0.72 1.57 -1.49
CA VAL A 15 0.87 1.93 -2.90
C VAL A 15 2.07 1.18 -3.48
N VAL A 16 1.90 0.48 -4.60
CA VAL A 16 2.94 -0.36 -5.23
C VAL A 16 3.03 -0.13 -6.75
N PRO A 17 4.13 -0.53 -7.41
CA PRO A 17 4.19 -0.58 -8.87
C PRO A 17 3.09 -1.48 -9.47
N PRO A 18 2.50 -1.15 -10.64
CA PRO A 18 1.43 -1.93 -11.24
C PRO A 18 1.75 -3.41 -11.43
N ALA A 19 3.00 -3.73 -11.81
CA ALA A 19 3.46 -5.11 -12.00
C ALA A 19 3.45 -5.96 -10.71
N LEU A 20 3.56 -5.32 -9.55
CA LEU A 20 3.66 -6.00 -8.25
C LEU A 20 2.32 -6.09 -7.50
N ARG A 21 1.29 -5.36 -7.95
CA ARG A 21 0.01 -5.19 -7.24
C ARG A 21 -0.64 -6.50 -6.81
N VAL A 22 -0.77 -7.46 -7.73
CA VAL A 22 -1.41 -8.75 -7.46
C VAL A 22 -0.54 -9.61 -6.53
N GLY A 23 0.78 -9.64 -6.76
CA GLY A 23 1.72 -10.41 -5.95
C GLY A 23 1.76 -9.93 -4.51
N VAL A 24 1.91 -8.62 -4.31
CA VAL A 24 1.94 -8.01 -2.98
C VAL A 24 0.61 -8.21 -2.25
N ARG A 25 -0.55 -8.03 -2.91
CA ARG A 25 -1.85 -8.29 -2.27
C ARG A 25 -1.96 -9.72 -1.75
N ARG A 26 -1.58 -10.72 -2.55
CA ARG A 26 -1.61 -12.13 -2.14
C ARG A 26 -0.68 -12.43 -0.98
N LEU A 27 0.48 -11.76 -0.94
CA LEU A 27 1.46 -11.92 0.14
C LEU A 27 0.94 -11.36 1.48
N VAL A 28 0.31 -10.19 1.46
CA VAL A 28 -0.08 -9.49 2.70
C VAL A 28 -1.48 -9.85 3.20
N GLU A 29 -2.38 -10.28 2.32
CA GLU A 29 -3.77 -10.60 2.66
C GLU A 29 -3.95 -11.58 3.84
N PRO A 30 -3.15 -12.67 3.97
CA PRO A 30 -3.32 -13.62 5.06
C PRO A 30 -3.18 -13.00 6.46
N VAL A 31 -2.38 -11.92 6.58
CA VAL A 31 -2.09 -11.25 7.85
C VAL A 31 -2.85 -9.93 7.97
N PHE A 32 -2.98 -9.19 6.87
CA PHE A 32 -3.64 -7.89 6.80
C PHE A 32 -4.78 -7.89 5.77
N PRO A 33 -5.87 -8.64 6.00
CA PRO A 33 -6.92 -8.81 5.01
C PRO A 33 -7.60 -7.49 4.64
N ALA A 34 -7.71 -6.56 5.59
CA ALA A 34 -8.32 -5.25 5.41
C ALA A 34 -7.37 -4.16 4.86
N LEU A 35 -6.07 -4.46 4.66
CA LEU A 35 -5.12 -3.50 4.11
C LEU A 35 -5.40 -3.28 2.61
N PRO A 36 -5.75 -2.05 2.18
CA PRO A 36 -5.89 -1.75 0.77
C PRO A 36 -4.52 -1.78 0.09
N VAL A 37 -4.43 -2.49 -1.03
CA VAL A 37 -3.22 -2.50 -1.88
C VAL A 37 -3.61 -1.95 -3.23
N LEU A 38 -3.02 -0.82 -3.61
CA LEU A 38 -3.33 -0.09 -4.85
C LEU A 38 -2.05 0.14 -5.65
N SER A 39 -2.18 0.20 -6.96
CA SER A 39 -1.10 0.67 -7.82
C SER A 39 -1.22 2.17 -8.11
N LEU A 40 -0.10 2.81 -8.45
CA LEU A 40 -0.10 4.19 -8.92
C LEU A 40 -1.00 4.40 -10.15
N ALA A 41 -1.19 3.37 -10.98
CA ALA A 41 -2.05 3.42 -12.16
C ALA A 41 -3.56 3.42 -11.83
N GLU A 42 -3.94 3.01 -10.62
CA GLU A 42 -5.34 3.03 -10.15
C GLU A 42 -5.76 4.41 -9.62
N LEU A 43 -4.81 5.36 -9.51
CA LEU A 43 -5.04 6.68 -8.93
C LEU A 43 -5.33 7.74 -10.01
N PRO A 44 -6.11 8.79 -9.67
CA PRO A 44 -6.21 9.97 -10.53
C PRO A 44 -4.84 10.59 -10.79
N THR A 45 -4.62 11.08 -12.01
CA THR A 45 -3.35 11.70 -12.41
C THR A 45 -2.98 12.96 -11.61
N GLN A 46 -3.96 13.59 -10.97
CA GLN A 46 -3.80 14.78 -10.14
C GLN A 46 -3.83 14.47 -8.63
N ALA A 47 -3.79 13.19 -8.24
CA ALA A 47 -3.81 12.83 -6.83
C ALA A 47 -2.54 13.33 -6.12
N ASN A 48 -2.72 14.15 -5.08
CA ASN A 48 -1.61 14.58 -4.23
C ASN A 48 -1.30 13.46 -3.22
N LEU A 49 -0.12 12.85 -3.37
CA LEU A 49 0.31 11.73 -2.55
C LEU A 49 1.29 12.20 -1.48
N HIS A 50 1.04 11.78 -0.24
CA HIS A 50 1.94 11.97 0.87
C HIS A 50 2.36 10.62 1.43
N ALA A 51 3.63 10.24 1.22
CA ALA A 51 4.17 9.01 1.78
C ALA A 51 4.33 9.17 3.30
N VAL A 52 3.72 8.28 4.07
CA VAL A 52 3.84 8.25 5.54
C VAL A 52 4.87 7.23 6.02
N ALA A 53 5.16 6.23 5.19
CA ALA A 53 6.16 5.20 5.41
C ALA A 53 6.50 4.55 4.07
N ALA A 54 7.72 4.03 3.97
CA ALA A 54 8.16 3.17 2.87
C ALA A 54 8.76 1.90 3.46
N TRP A 55 8.65 0.79 2.72
CA TRP A 55 9.38 -0.43 3.01
C TRP A 55 10.52 -0.55 2.02
N GLU A 56 11.73 -0.63 2.53
CA GLU A 56 12.91 -0.93 1.72
C GLU A 56 13.05 -2.45 1.64
N LEU A 57 13.22 -2.93 0.41
CA LEU A 57 13.57 -4.31 0.11
C LEU A 57 14.99 -4.24 -0.44
N ASP A 58 15.97 -4.57 0.40
CA ASP A 58 17.39 -4.47 0.05
C ASP A 58 17.79 -5.42 -1.09
N ASP A 59 16.96 -6.43 -1.37
CA ASP A 59 17.22 -7.49 -2.35
C ASP A 59 15.97 -7.77 -3.19
N ALA A 60 15.62 -6.81 -4.06
CA ALA A 60 14.65 -7.04 -5.13
C ALA A 60 15.39 -7.65 -6.33
N ALA A 61 15.52 -8.98 -6.32
CA ALA A 61 16.17 -9.77 -7.38
C ALA A 61 15.56 -9.56 -8.78
#